data_AF-A0A938LNX9-F1
#
_entry.id   AF-A0A938LNX9-F1
#
_cell.length_a   1.000
_cell.length_b   1.000
_cell.length_c   1.000
_cell.angle_alpha   90.00
_cell.angle_beta   90.00
_cell.angle_gamma   90.00
#
_symmetry.space_group_name_H-M   'P 1'
#
loop_
_entity.id
_entity.type
_entity.pdbx_description
1 polymer ?
#
loop_
_entity_poly.entity_id
_entity_poly.type
_entity_poly.pdbx_seq_one_letter_code
_entity_poly.pdbx_strand_id
1 'polypeptide(L)'
;MNRGYALAGLINALAAVGFEICGMNSLPEKGFEKVVLYQNNNSEYTHAARLRPDGWWESKIGEYDDILHNTPTILEGRTYGKVACYMKRTIPDAVKARIAARKRARENQKW
;
A
#
# COMPACT_ATOMS: atom_id res chain seq x y z
N MET A 1 -12.18 24.16 -4.21
CA MET A 1 -12.11 23.16 -5.31
C MET A 1 -11.07 22.13 -4.92
N ASN A 2 -11.51 20.90 -4.62
CA ASN A 2 -10.63 19.79 -4.30
C ASN A 2 -9.97 19.31 -5.61
N ARG A 3 -8.64 19.30 -5.70
CA ARG A 3 -7.93 18.72 -6.86
C ARG A 3 -7.93 17.20 -6.68
N GLY A 4 -9.06 16.55 -6.93
CA GLY A 4 -9.09 15.09 -7.04
C GLY A 4 -8.18 14.66 -8.18
N TYR A 5 -7.05 14.02 -7.88
CA TYR A 5 -6.22 13.43 -8.93
C TYR A 5 -6.91 12.15 -9.44
N ALA A 6 -6.99 12.00 -10.76
CA ALA A 6 -7.57 10.81 -11.37
C ALA A 6 -6.77 9.56 -10.96
N LEU A 7 -7.47 8.47 -10.59
CA LEU A 7 -6.84 7.20 -10.22
C LEU A 7 -5.80 6.72 -11.25
N ALA A 8 -6.11 6.90 -12.54
CA ALA A 8 -5.21 6.57 -13.64
C ALA A 8 -3.84 7.27 -13.54
N GLY A 9 -3.80 8.52 -13.07
CA GLY A 9 -2.54 9.24 -12.88
C GLY A 9 -1.65 8.60 -11.82
N LEU A 10 -2.25 8.15 -10.72
CA LEU A 10 -1.50 7.46 -9.66
C LEU A 10 -1.04 6.06 -10.10
N ILE A 11 -1.88 5.32 -10.84
CA ILE A 11 -1.49 4.04 -11.44
C ILE A 11 -0.27 4.24 -12.35
N ASN A 12 -0.28 5.26 -13.22
CA ASN A 12 0.84 5.55 -14.11
C ASN A 12 2.10 5.96 -13.35
N ALA A 13 1.97 6.75 -12.28
CA ALA A 13 3.10 7.14 -11.44
C ALA A 13 3.74 5.92 -10.74
N LEU A 14 2.92 5.00 -10.23
CA LEU A 14 3.39 3.76 -9.64
C LEU A 14 4.03 2.83 -10.67
N ALA A 15 3.44 2.75 -11.87
CA ALA A 15 4.01 2.01 -12.99
C ALA A 15 5.39 2.54 -13.40
N ALA A 16 5.57 3.86 -13.43
CA ALA A 16 6.87 4.49 -13.71
C ALA A 16 7.95 4.12 -12.69
N VAL A 17 7.58 3.68 -11.48
CA VAL A 17 8.52 3.18 -10.45
C VAL A 17 8.47 1.65 -10.26
N GLY A 18 7.98 0.95 -11.27
CA GLY A 18 8.08 -0.51 -11.41
C GLY A 18 6.92 -1.32 -10.83
N PHE A 19 5.81 -0.68 -10.44
CA PHE A 19 4.61 -1.41 -10.05
C PHE A 19 3.79 -1.85 -11.26
N GLU A 20 3.21 -3.04 -11.16
CA GLU A 20 2.28 -3.60 -12.14
C GLU A 20 0.95 -3.95 -11.46
N ILE A 21 -0.15 -3.86 -12.22
CA ILE A 21 -1.46 -4.30 -11.74
C ILE A 21 -1.43 -5.81 -11.52
N CYS A 22 -1.90 -6.28 -10.37
CA CYS A 22 -1.82 -7.71 -9.99
C CYS A 22 -3.18 -8.35 -9.68
N GLY A 23 -4.21 -7.95 -10.43
CA GLY A 23 -5.58 -8.45 -10.25
C GLY A 23 -6.15 -8.11 -8.86
N MET A 24 -6.98 -8.99 -8.30
CA MET A 24 -7.60 -8.82 -6.98
C MET A 24 -6.96 -9.73 -5.92
N ASN A 25 -5.63 -9.81 -5.91
CA ASN A 25 -4.89 -10.63 -4.96
C ASN A 25 -4.27 -9.79 -3.83
N SER A 26 -4.96 -9.79 -2.67
CA SER A 26 -4.53 -9.11 -1.44
C SER A 26 -3.53 -9.91 -0.60
N LEU A 27 -3.22 -11.16 -0.95
CA LEU A 27 -2.35 -12.01 -0.15
C LEU A 27 -0.87 -11.64 -0.34
N PRO A 28 -0.05 -11.81 0.72
CA PRO A 28 1.40 -11.70 0.62
C PRO A 28 2.00 -12.60 -0.46
N GLU A 29 2.98 -12.06 -1.20
CA GLU A 29 3.69 -12.79 -2.24
C GLU A 29 5.20 -12.62 -2.00
N LYS A 30 5.90 -13.74 -1.84
CA LYS A 30 7.33 -13.73 -1.49
C LYS A 30 8.13 -12.97 -2.55
N GLY A 31 8.91 -11.98 -2.11
CA GLY A 31 9.75 -11.17 -3.00
C GLY A 31 9.05 -9.96 -3.60
N PHE A 32 7.76 -9.75 -3.33
CA PHE A 32 7.00 -8.59 -3.81
C PHE A 32 6.55 -7.70 -2.66
N GLU A 33 6.50 -6.40 -2.91
CA GLU A 33 5.69 -5.47 -2.12
C GLU A 33 4.41 -5.16 -2.86
N LYS A 34 3.31 -5.00 -2.12
CA LYS A 34 1.99 -4.73 -2.67
C LYS A 34 1.41 -3.46 -2.09
N VAL A 35 0.68 -2.75 -2.94
CA VAL A 35 -0.15 -1.61 -2.58
C VAL A 35 -1.56 -1.83 -3.10
N VAL A 36 -2.53 -1.25 -2.41
CA VAL A 36 -3.91 -1.17 -2.84
C VAL A 36 -4.31 0.29 -2.92
N LEU A 37 -5.00 0.66 -3.98
CA LEU A 37 -5.48 2.02 -4.26
C LEU A 37 -6.98 2.06 -4.08
N TYR A 38 -7.48 3.14 -3.50
CA TYR A 38 -8.90 3.36 -3.26
C TYR A 38 -9.42 4.52 -4.09
N GLN A 39 -10.69 4.45 -4.46
CA GLN A 39 -11.39 5.52 -5.15
C GLN A 39 -12.77 5.81 -4.53
N ASN A 40 -13.24 7.05 -4.67
CA ASN A 40 -14.62 7.41 -4.32
C ASN A 40 -15.59 7.06 -5.47
N ASN A 41 -16.88 7.36 -5.29
CA ASN A 41 -17.90 7.10 -6.31
C ASN A 41 -17.72 7.90 -7.61
N ASN A 42 -16.89 8.95 -7.60
CA ASN A 42 -16.55 9.76 -8.77
C ASN A 42 -15.29 9.24 -9.50
N SER A 43 -14.77 8.07 -9.10
CA SER A 43 -13.50 7.52 -9.61
C SER A 43 -12.27 8.38 -9.33
N GLU A 44 -12.35 9.25 -8.33
CA GLU A 44 -11.21 10.02 -7.84
C GLU A 44 -10.47 9.21 -6.78
N TYR A 45 -9.14 9.22 -6.83
CA TYR A 45 -8.31 8.56 -5.81
C TYR A 45 -8.57 9.17 -4.43
N THR A 46 -8.70 8.32 -3.41
CA THR A 46 -8.85 8.75 -2.02
C THR A 46 -7.57 8.54 -1.21
N HIS A 47 -7.09 7.29 -1.15
CA HIS A 47 -5.90 6.91 -0.40
C HIS A 47 -5.34 5.57 -0.91
N ALA A 48 -4.21 5.14 -0.35
CA ALA A 48 -3.57 3.87 -0.63
C ALA A 48 -3.15 3.19 0.68
N ALA A 49 -3.12 1.86 0.66
CA ALA A 49 -2.55 1.05 1.73
C ALA A 49 -1.38 0.21 1.21
N ARG A 50 -0.39 -0.06 2.06
CA ARG A 50 0.72 -0.96 1.76
C ARG A 50 0.60 -2.24 2.57
N LEU A 51 0.83 -3.38 1.91
CA LEU A 51 0.92 -4.67 2.59
C LEU A 51 2.26 -4.80 3.33
N ARG A 52 2.18 -5.15 4.61
CA ARG A 52 3.33 -5.40 5.48
C ARG A 52 3.74 -6.87 5.43
N PRO A 53 5.00 -7.19 5.83
CA PRO A 53 5.47 -8.58 5.88
C PRO A 53 4.69 -9.49 6.86
N ASP A 54 4.01 -8.90 7.83
CA ASP A 54 3.15 -9.59 8.81
C ASP A 54 1.72 -9.86 8.28
N GLY A 55 1.44 -9.49 7.02
CA GLY A 55 0.12 -9.67 6.39
C GLY A 55 -0.88 -8.56 6.66
N TRP A 56 -0.54 -7.57 7.50
CA TRP A 56 -1.38 -6.42 7.76
C TRP A 56 -1.22 -5.34 6.69
N TRP A 57 -2.26 -4.54 6.50
CA TRP A 57 -2.25 -3.38 5.64
C TRP A 57 -2.08 -2.12 6.46
N GLU A 58 -1.25 -1.21 5.97
CA GLU A 58 -0.93 0.07 6.60
C GLU A 58 -1.40 1.20 5.68
N SER A 59 -2.32 2.02 6.17
CA SER A 59 -2.86 3.19 5.44
C SER A 59 -2.55 4.47 6.19
N LYS A 60 -2.18 5.52 5.45
CA LYS A 60 -2.24 6.88 5.98
C LYS A 60 -3.63 7.45 5.71
N ILE A 61 -4.41 7.69 6.76
CA ILE A 61 -5.76 8.24 6.66
C ILE A 61 -5.78 9.60 7.35
N GLY A 62 -5.74 10.66 6.55
CA GLY A 62 -5.70 12.03 7.05
C GLY A 62 -4.32 12.45 7.58
N GLU A 63 -4.32 13.44 8.46
CA GLU A 63 -3.09 14.08 8.97
C GLU A 63 -2.42 13.30 10.10
N TYR A 64 -3.15 12.39 10.75
CA TYR A 64 -2.71 11.67 11.94
C TYR A 64 -1.92 10.40 11.60
N ASP A 65 -1.82 9.51 12.58
CA ASP A 65 -1.06 8.26 12.55
C ASP A 65 -1.52 7.31 11.42
N ASP A 66 -0.58 6.49 10.97
CA ASP A 66 -0.88 5.39 10.07
C ASP A 66 -1.71 4.34 10.82
N ILE A 67 -2.73 3.80 10.16
CA ILE A 67 -3.60 2.77 10.73
C ILE A 67 -3.24 1.38 10.19
N LEU A 68 -3.37 0.37 11.05
CA LEU A 68 -3.21 -1.03 10.70
C LEU A 68 -4.58 -1.70 10.58
N HIS A 69 -4.76 -2.47 9.51
CA HIS A 69 -5.97 -3.24 9.26
C HIS A 69 -5.65 -4.58 8.61
N ASN A 70 -6.47 -5.59 8.84
CA ASN A 70 -6.21 -6.97 8.41
C ASN A 70 -6.63 -7.23 6.96
N THR A 71 -7.64 -6.53 6.44
CA THR A 71 -8.12 -6.68 5.06
C THR A 71 -8.33 -5.32 4.39
N PRO A 72 -7.95 -5.15 3.12
CA PRO A 72 -8.13 -3.88 2.39
C PRO A 72 -9.58 -3.38 2.39
N THR A 73 -10.54 -4.32 2.40
CA THR A 73 -11.95 -3.99 2.27
C THR A 73 -12.59 -3.44 3.54
N ILE A 74 -11.93 -3.54 4.71
CA ILE A 74 -12.51 -3.11 6.00
C ILE A 74 -12.75 -1.61 6.07
N LEU A 75 -12.02 -0.84 5.26
CA LEU A 75 -12.13 0.61 5.17
C LEU A 75 -13.12 1.06 4.09
N GLU A 76 -13.74 0.13 3.35
CA GLU A 76 -14.64 0.53 2.27
C GLU A 76 -15.87 1.27 2.79
N GLY A 77 -16.18 2.38 2.14
CA GLY A 77 -17.33 3.19 2.52
C GLY A 77 -17.35 4.54 1.83
N ARG A 78 -18.38 5.32 2.15
CA ARG A 78 -18.58 6.64 1.56
C ARG A 78 -17.42 7.60 1.84
N THR A 79 -16.78 7.47 2.99
CA THR A 79 -15.71 8.37 3.46
C THR A 79 -14.35 8.02 2.87
N TYR A 80 -13.97 6.75 2.88
CA TYR A 80 -12.61 6.32 2.50
C TYR A 80 -12.53 5.73 1.09
N GLY A 81 -13.67 5.54 0.43
CA GLY A 81 -13.75 4.99 -0.92
C GLY A 81 -13.83 3.46 -0.92
N LYS A 82 -13.56 2.87 -2.07
CA LYS A 82 -13.56 1.42 -2.28
C LYS A 82 -12.26 0.98 -2.93
N VAL A 83 -11.87 -0.27 -2.73
CA VAL A 83 -10.71 -0.85 -3.39
C VAL A 83 -10.91 -0.76 -4.91
N ALA A 84 -9.96 -0.13 -5.59
CA ALA A 84 -10.01 0.09 -7.02
C ALA A 84 -8.97 -0.75 -7.76
N CYS A 85 -7.76 -0.86 -7.20
CA CYS A 85 -6.64 -1.51 -7.87
C CYS A 85 -5.64 -2.06 -6.86
N TYR A 86 -5.17 -3.30 -7.09
CA TYR A 86 -3.96 -3.80 -6.44
C TYR A 86 -2.80 -3.72 -7.41
N MET A 87 -1.67 -3.24 -6.91
CA MET A 87 -0.43 -3.21 -7.65
C MET A 87 0.69 -3.86 -6.84
N LYS A 88 1.64 -4.48 -7.53
CA LYS A 88 2.83 -5.08 -6.91
C LYS A 88 4.10 -4.71 -7.64
N ARG A 89 5.24 -4.79 -6.97
CA ARG A 89 6.55 -4.81 -7.61
C ARG A 89 7.50 -5.73 -6.87
N THR A 90 8.57 -6.16 -7.52
CA THR A 90 9.69 -6.82 -6.84
C THR A 90 10.27 -5.88 -5.78
N ILE A 91 10.51 -6.37 -4.57
CA ILE A 91 11.10 -5.56 -3.50
C ILE A 91 12.49 -5.09 -3.98
N PRO A 92 12.75 -3.76 -4.06
CA PRO A 92 14.06 -3.26 -4.48
C PRO A 92 15.17 -3.71 -3.51
N ASP A 93 16.37 -3.96 -4.01
CA ASP A 93 17.48 -4.45 -3.17
C ASP A 93 17.86 -3.47 -2.07
N ALA A 94 17.79 -2.16 -2.33
CA ALA A 94 17.96 -1.13 -1.31
C ALA A 94 16.94 -1.27 -0.16
N VAL A 95 15.70 -1.66 -0.46
CA VAL A 95 14.66 -1.91 0.54
C VAL A 95 14.95 -3.20 1.30
N LYS A 96 15.35 -4.29 0.61
CA LYS A 96 15.77 -5.54 1.26
C LYS A 96 16.91 -5.31 2.26
N ALA A 97 17.92 -4.54 1.85
CA ALA A 97 19.06 -4.19 2.71
C ALA A 97 18.60 -3.43 3.97
N ARG A 98 17.69 -2.45 3.81
CA ARG A 98 17.15 -1.69 4.95
C ARG A 98 16.30 -2.54 5.90
N ILE A 99 15.50 -3.47 5.38
CA ILE A 99 14.74 -4.43 6.19
C ILE A 99 15.70 -5.33 6.98
N ALA A 100 16.73 -5.87 6.33
CA ALA A 100 17.74 -6.72 6.97
C ALA A 100 18.48 -5.98 8.08
N ALA A 101 18.89 -4.73 7.85
CA ALA A 101 19.54 -3.90 8.85
C ALA A 101 18.66 -3.67 10.09
N ARG A 102 17.37 -3.38 9.90
CA ARG A 102 16.40 -3.20 11.00
C ARG A 102 16.18 -4.48 11.80
N LYS A 103 16.14 -5.64 11.15
CA LYS A 103 15.99 -6.94 11.83
C LYS A 103 17.18 -7.22 12.75
N ARG A 104 18.41 -7.03 12.24
CA ARG A 104 19.65 -7.18 13.03
C ARG A 104 19.68 -6.25 14.23
N ALA A 105 19.31 -4.98 14.05
CA ALA A 105 19.27 -4.00 15.14
C ALA A 105 18.30 -4.43 16.26
N ARG A 106 17.11 -4.97 15.91
CA ARG A 106 16.13 -5.47 16.88
C ARG A 106 16.58 -6.73 17.60
N GLU A 107 17.29 -7.63 16.93
CA GLU A 107 17.86 -8.85 17.54
C GLU A 107 18.95 -8.50 18.56
N ASN A 108 19.80 -7.52 18.25
CA ASN A 108 20.86 -7.04 19.14
C ASN A 108 20.36 -6.24 20.34
N GLN A 109 19.06 -5.91 20.40
CA GLN A 109 18.45 -5.09 21.45
C GLN A 109 17.61 -5.94 22.44
N LYS A 110 17.58 -7.26 22.26
CA LYS A 110 16.98 -8.20 23.23
C LYS A 110 18.02 -8.55 24.28
N TRP A 111 17.89 -7.95 25.47
CA TRP A 111 18.64 -8.26 26.69
C TRP A 111 17.75 -9.08 27.62
#